data_AF-A0AA50TMG6-F1
#
_entry.id   AF-A0AA50TMG6-F1
#
_cell.length_a   1.000
_cell.length_b   1.000
_cell.length_c   1.000
_cell.angle_alpha   90.00
_cell.angle_beta   90.00
_cell.angle_gamma   90.00
#
_symmetry.space_group_name_H-M   'P 1'
#
loop_
_entity.id
_entity.type
_entity.pdbx_description
1 polymer ?
#
loop_
_entity_poly.entity_id
_entity_poly.type
_entity_poly.pdbx_seq_one_letter_code
_entity_poly.pdbx_strand_id
1 'polypeptide(L)' 'CFWFTVEFGLCRQEGQLKAYGAGLLSSFGELQYCLSDKPELREFEPQVTGQQKYPITEYQPIYFVA' A
#
# COMPACT_ATOMS: atom_id res chain seq x y z
N CYS A 1 -1.06 -3.33 11.06
CA CYS A 1 -0.74 -4.44 10.14
C CYS A 1 -1.82 -4.67 9.09
N PHE A 2 -3.05 -5.05 9.46
CA PHE A 2 -4.14 -5.35 8.49
C PHE A 2 -4.33 -4.27 7.41
N TRP A 3 -4.36 -3.00 7.82
CA TRP A 3 -4.55 -1.86 6.92
C TRP A 3 -3.51 -1.80 5.78
N PHE A 4 -2.24 -2.00 6.09
CA PHE A 4 -1.15 -1.90 5.12
C PHE A 4 -0.87 -3.20 4.36
N THR A 5 -1.66 -4.24 4.59
CA THR A 5 -1.55 -5.52 3.85
C THR A 5 -2.86 -5.82 3.16
N VAL A 6 -3.88 -6.23 3.90
CA VAL A 6 -5.15 -6.69 3.32
C VAL A 6 -5.91 -5.56 2.64
N GLU A 7 -5.86 -4.33 3.17
CA GLU A 7 -6.58 -3.19 2.58
C GLU A 7 -5.74 -2.43 1.55
N PHE A 8 -4.48 -2.11 1.87
CA PHE A 8 -3.61 -1.25 1.06
C PHE A 8 -2.22 -1.86 0.80
N GLY A 9 -2.13 -3.18 0.68
CA GLY A 9 -0.87 -3.88 0.43
C GLY A 9 -0.44 -3.89 -1.04
N LEU A 10 0.88 -3.78 -1.23
CA LEU A 10 1.57 -3.98 -2.50
C LEU A 10 2.51 -5.18 -2.42
N CYS A 11 2.80 -5.82 -3.55
CA CYS A 11 3.77 -6.92 -3.61
C CYS A 11 4.66 -6.79 -4.85
N ARG A 12 5.82 -7.46 -4.80
CA ARG A 12 6.63 -7.68 -6.01
C ARG A 12 6.34 -9.06 -6.59
N GLN A 13 5.79 -9.07 -7.80
CA GLN A 13 5.62 -10.30 -8.57
C GLN A 13 6.45 -10.19 -9.85
N GLU A 14 7.38 -11.14 -10.05
CA GLU A 14 8.25 -11.16 -11.24
C GLU A 14 9.04 -9.84 -11.43
N GLY A 15 9.44 -9.22 -10.33
CA GLY A 15 10.15 -7.93 -10.33
C GLY A 15 9.26 -6.71 -10.55
N GLN A 16 7.97 -6.90 -10.85
CA GLN A 16 7.00 -5.83 -11.05
C GLN A 16 6.24 -5.52 -9.76
N LEU A 17 6.00 -4.23 -9.52
CA LEU A 17 5.16 -3.78 -8.42
C LEU A 17 3.68 -4.00 -8.78
N LYS A 18 2.93 -4.66 -7.89
CA LYS A 18 1.50 -4.93 -8.07
C LYS A 18 0.72 -4.62 -6.79
N ALA A 19 -0.53 -4.24 -6.94
CA ALA A 19 -1.46 -4.07 -5.84
C ALA A 19 -2.24 -5.35 -5.57
N TYR A 20 -2.44 -5.68 -4.30
CA TYR A 20 -3.31 -6.78 -3.87
C TYR A 20 -4.32 -6.37 -2.79
N GLY A 21 -4.12 -5.21 -2.15
CA GLY A 21 -5.03 -4.70 -1.13
C GLY A 21 -6.45 -4.48 -1.66
N ALA A 22 -7.46 -4.86 -0.87
CA ALA A 22 -8.87 -4.72 -1.22
C ALA A 22 -9.28 -3.26 -1.50
N GLY A 23 -8.81 -2.32 -0.67
CA GLY A 23 -9.01 -0.88 -0.86
C GLY A 23 -8.39 -0.35 -2.15
N LEU A 24 -7.22 -0.86 -2.53
CA LEU A 24 -6.58 -0.52 -3.82
C LEU A 24 -7.39 -1.06 -5.00
N LEU A 25 -7.76 -2.34 -4.97
CA LEU A 25 -8.43 -2.99 -6.09
C LEU A 25 -9.88 -2.51 -6.31
N SER A 26 -10.50 -1.94 -5.27
CA SER A 26 -11.85 -1.37 -5.32
C SER A 26 -11.88 0.14 -5.60
N SER A 27 -10.73 0.83 -5.61
CA SER A 27 -10.62 2.26 -5.84
C SER A 27 -9.78 2.58 -7.07
N PHE A 28 -10.43 3.00 -8.16
CA PHE A 28 -9.74 3.31 -9.42
C PHE A 28 -8.65 4.38 -9.26
N GLY A 29 -8.95 5.47 -8.54
CA GLY A 29 -8.01 6.57 -8.34
C GLY A 29 -6.83 6.17 -7.45
N GLU A 30 -7.09 5.41 -6.40
CA GLU A 30 -6.05 4.98 -5.46
C GLU A 30 -5.14 3.91 -6.09
N LEU A 31 -5.68 3.04 -6.93
CA LEU A 31 -4.90 2.05 -7.69
C LEU A 31 -3.88 2.72 -8.65
N GLN A 32 -4.30 3.78 -9.34
CA GLN A 32 -3.39 4.56 -10.19
C GLN A 32 -2.35 5.31 -9.35
N TYR A 33 -2.77 5.85 -8.20
CA TYR A 33 -1.90 6.60 -7.30
C TYR A 33 -0.82 5.72 -6.66
N CYS A 34 -1.17 4.52 -6.16
CA CYS A 34 -0.25 3.64 -5.44
C CYS A 34 0.88 3.06 -6.32
N LEU A 35 0.69 3.04 -7.65
CA LEU A 35 1.67 2.59 -8.64
C LEU A 35 2.42 3.75 -9.31
N SER A 36 2.17 4.99 -8.89
CA SER A 36 2.90 6.17 -9.36
C SER A 36 4.15 6.45 -8.52
N ASP A 37 4.91 7.49 -8.89
CA ASP A 37 6.08 7.93 -8.12
C ASP A 37 5.73 8.89 -6.97
N LYS A 38 4.44 9.08 -6.67
CA LYS A 38 3.95 10.02 -5.64
C LYS A 38 4.05 9.47 -4.21
N PRO A 39 3.58 8.25 -3.90
CA PRO A 39 3.65 7.74 -2.54
C PRO A 39 5.04 7.19 -2.21
N GLU A 40 5.32 7.13 -0.92
CA GLU A 40 6.51 6.45 -0.41
C GLU A 40 6.27 4.94 -0.33
N LEU A 41 7.19 4.15 -0.87
CA LEU A 41 7.16 2.69 -0.80
C LEU A 41 8.20 2.20 0.21
N ARG A 42 7.76 1.41 1.19
CA ARG A 42 8.62 0.79 2.20
C ARG A 42 8.53 -0.73 2.16
N GLU A 43 9.57 -1.41 2.61
CA GLU A 43 9.52 -2.85 2.80
C GLU A 43 8.60 -3.20 3.98
N PHE A 44 7.82 -4.26 3.82
CA PHE A 44 6.94 -4.74 4.88
C PHE A 44 7.75 -5.32 6.05
N GLU A 45 7.68 -4.65 7.20
CA GLU A 45 8.24 -5.12 8.45
C GLU A 45 7.15 -5.08 9.54
N PRO A 46 6.65 -6.22 10.05
CA PRO A 46 5.51 -6.27 10.95
C PRO A 46 5.62 -5.35 12.19
N GLN A 47 6.83 -5.21 12.74
CA GLN A 47 7.10 -4.38 13.91
C GLN A 47 6.90 -2.89 13.63
N VAL A 48 7.23 -2.45 12.40
CA VAL A 48 7.13 -1.05 11.96
C VAL A 48 5.74 -0.77 11.37
N THR A 49 5.29 -1.62 10.44
CA THR A 49 3.99 -1.50 9.78
C THR A 49 2.81 -1.57 10.76
N GLY A 50 2.98 -2.26 11.89
CA GLY A 50 2.00 -2.29 12.97
C GLY A 50 1.76 -0.94 13.64
N GLN A 51 2.77 -0.07 13.66
CA GLN A 51 2.77 1.19 14.40
C GLN A 51 2.61 2.42 13.49
N GLN A 52 2.71 2.24 12.17
CA GLN A 52 2.58 3.32 11.20
C GLN A 52 1.17 3.95 11.26
N LYS A 53 1.12 5.27 11.41
CA LYS A 53 -0.13 6.04 11.33
C LYS A 53 -0.53 6.27 9.87
N TYR A 54 -1.83 6.36 9.61
CA TYR A 54 -2.40 6.54 8.28
C TYR A 54 -3.63 7.46 8.28
N PRO A 55 -3.85 8.23 7.19
CA PRO A 55 -5.11 8.90 6.95
C PRO A 55 -6.19 7.90 6.49
N ILE A 56 -7.46 8.19 6.77
CA ILE A 56 -8.61 7.37 6.33
C ILE A 56 -9.48 8.06 5.27
N THR A 57 -9.28 9.36 5.03
CA THR A 57 -10.08 10.18 4.11
C THR A 57 -9.31 10.61 2.86
N GLU A 58 -8.02 10.30 2.79
CA GLU A 58 -7.10 10.71 1.73
C GLU A 58 -6.30 9.51 1.25
N TYR A 59 -5.65 9.67 0.09
CA TYR A 59 -4.78 8.64 -0.45
C TYR A 59 -3.61 8.35 0.48
N GLN A 60 -3.24 7.07 0.59
CA GLN A 60 -2.20 6.68 1.54
C GLN A 60 -0.83 7.28 1.13
N PRO A 61 -0.16 8.03 2.01
CA PRO A 61 1.15 8.60 1.69
C PRO A 61 2.25 7.55 1.66
N ILE A 62 2.04 6.41 2.34
CA ILE A 62 3.01 5.32 2.50
C ILE A 62 2.30 4.01 2.20
N TYR A 63 2.90 3.19 1.35
CA TYR A 63 2.51 1.80 1.12
C TYR A 63 3.64 0.85 1.51
N PHE A 64 3.28 -0.36 1.94
CA PHE A 64 4.24 -1.40 2.25
C PHE A 64 4.24 -2.48 1.17
N VAL A 65 5.43 -2.86 0.75
CA VAL A 65 5.68 -3.87 -0.28
C VAL A 65 6.11 -5.16 0.41
N ALA A 66 5.31 -6.21 0.20
CA ALA A 66 5.59 -7.58 0.63
C ALA A 66 6.39 -8.36 -0.42
#